data_AF-A0A7C5QY37-F1
#
_entry.id   AF-A0A7C5QY37-F1
#
_cell.length_a   1.000
_cell.length_b   1.000
_cell.length_c   1.000
_cell.angle_alpha   90.00
_cell.angle_beta   90.00
_cell.angle_gamma   90.00
#
_symmetry.space_group_name_H-M   'P 1'
#
loop_
_entity.id
_entity.type
_entity.pdbx_description
1 polymer ?
#
loop_
_entity_poly.entity_id
_entity_poly.type
_entity_poly.pdbx_seq_one_letter_code
_entity_poly.pdbx_strand_id
1 'polypeptide(L)' 'MLVAFDSLPASARVWIYQAGAMLNETQQGVIAERATAFCEQWTAHSQPLKASFKILHGRFLILAVDES' A
#
# COMPACT_ATOMS: atom_id res chain seq x y z
N MET A 1 1.52 5.50 9.00
CA MET A 1 0.62 4.67 9.83
C MET A 1 -0.22 3.76 8.95
N LEU A 2 -0.12 2.45 9.15
CA LEU A 2 -0.97 1.49 8.44
C LEU A 2 -2.42 1.51 8.96
N VAL A 3 -3.40 1.57 8.06
CA VAL A 3 -4.83 1.45 8.36
C VAL A 3 -5.51 0.42 7.46
N ALA A 4 -6.75 0.02 7.80
CA ALA A 4 -7.55 -0.82 6.92
C ALA A 4 -7.82 -0.09 5.60
N PHE A 5 -7.62 -0.76 4.47
CA PHE A 5 -7.73 -0.13 3.14
C PHE A 5 -9.09 0.54 2.92
N ASP A 6 -10.16 -0.15 3.32
CA ASP A 6 -11.54 0.31 3.11
C ASP A 6 -11.96 1.41 4.12
N SER A 7 -11.06 1.80 5.04
CA SER A 7 -11.26 2.94 5.95
C SER A 7 -10.69 4.27 5.41
N LEU A 8 -9.93 4.22 4.31
CA LEU A 8 -9.40 5.43 3.68
C LEU A 8 -10.53 6.23 3.02
N PRO A 9 -10.45 7.57 3.02
CA PRO A 9 -11.47 8.41 2.41
C PRO A 9 -11.48 8.25 0.88
N ALA A 10 -12.61 8.59 0.24
CA ALA A 10 -12.72 8.55 -1.22
C ALA A 10 -11.76 9.51 -1.95
N SER A 11 -11.22 10.51 -1.24
CA SER A 11 -10.20 11.44 -1.73
C SER A 11 -8.77 10.89 -1.65
N ALA A 12 -8.58 9.70 -1.08
CA ALA A 12 -7.25 9.10 -0.94
C ALA A 12 -6.59 8.96 -2.31
N ARG A 13 -5.30 9.32 -2.37
CA ARG A 13 -4.51 9.11 -3.58
C ARG A 13 -4.18 7.63 -3.69
N VAL A 14 -4.35 7.08 -4.89
CA VAL A 14 -4.08 5.66 -5.18
C VAL A 14 -3.03 5.54 -6.27
N TRP A 15 -2.04 4.68 -6.03
CA TRP A 15 -1.08 4.21 -7.03
C TRP A 15 -1.28 2.72 -7.28
N ILE A 16 -1.21 2.33 -8.55
CA ILE A 16 -1.32 0.93 -8.97
C ILE A 16 -0.07 0.56 -9.75
N TYR A 17 0.68 -0.39 -9.21
CA TYR A 17 1.89 -0.93 -9.83
C TYR A 17 1.64 -2.34 -10.33
N GLN A 18 1.91 -2.59 -11.60
CA GLN A 18 1.75 -3.90 -12.22
C GLN A 18 3.09 -4.63 -12.29
N ALA A 19 3.11 -5.90 -11.86
CA ALA A 19 4.24 -6.79 -12.09
C ALA A 19 4.27 -7.32 -13.55
N GLY A 20 5.48 -7.44 -14.09
CA GLY A 20 5.71 -7.98 -15.45
C GLY A 20 5.23 -9.43 -15.61
N ALA A 21 5.25 -10.20 -14.53
CA ALA A 21 4.76 -11.58 -14.46
C ALA A 21 3.89 -11.80 -13.20
N MET A 22 3.23 -12.95 -13.12
CA MET A 22 2.44 -13.32 -11.93
C MET A 22 3.36 -13.60 -10.74
N LEU A 23 2.99 -13.05 -9.59
CA LEU A 23 3.71 -13.16 -8.34
C LEU A 23 3.27 -14.42 -7.60
N ASN A 24 4.21 -15.26 -7.18
CA ASN A 24 3.93 -16.37 -6.27
C ASN A 24 3.70 -15.88 -4.83
N GLU A 25 3.22 -16.76 -3.96
CA GLU A 25 2.90 -16.42 -2.56
C GLU A 25 4.10 -15.87 -1.79
N THR A 26 5.31 -16.42 -2.01
CA THR A 26 6.54 -15.93 -1.37
C THR A 26 6.84 -14.49 -1.79
N GLN A 27 6.75 -14.19 -3.08
CA GLN A 27 6.97 -12.84 -3.60
C GLN A 27 5.92 -11.86 -3.08
N GLN A 28 4.64 -12.29 -3.04
CA GLN A 28 3.56 -11.48 -2.47
C GLN A 28 3.80 -11.20 -0.98
N GLY A 29 4.29 -12.19 -0.22
CA GLY A 29 4.67 -12.03 1.18
C GLY A 29 5.77 -11.01 1.39
N VAL A 30 6.84 -11.07 0.59
CA VAL A 30 7.95 -10.08 0.64
C VAL A 30 7.44 -8.67 0.30
N ILE A 31 6.56 -8.54 -0.69
CA ILE A 31 5.97 -7.24 -1.04
C ILE A 31 5.09 -6.73 0.09
N ALA A 32 4.27 -7.59 0.71
CA ALA A 32 3.39 -7.22 1.80
C ALA A 32 4.17 -6.76 3.04
N GLU A 33 5.26 -7.44 3.39
CA GLU A 33 6.15 -7.03 4.49
C GLU A 33 6.75 -5.65 4.24
N ARG A 34 7.29 -5.43 3.03
CA ARG A 34 7.89 -4.14 2.65
C ARG A 34 6.85 -3.02 2.59
N ALA A 35 5.67 -3.28 2.02
CA ALA A 35 4.59 -2.30 1.95
C ALA A 35 4.03 -1.96 3.33
N THR A 36 3.95 -2.94 4.24
CA THR A 36 3.61 -2.73 5.66
C THR A 36 4.60 -1.79 6.32
N ALA A 37 5.90 -2.11 6.26
CA ALA A 37 6.93 -1.26 6.84
C ALA A 37 6.92 0.15 6.26
N PHE A 38 6.75 0.28 4.94
CA PHE A 38 6.63 1.56 4.27
C PHE A 38 5.42 2.36 4.76
N CYS A 39 4.23 1.77 4.78
CA CYS A 39 3.01 2.43 5.25
C CYS A 39 3.14 2.90 6.70
N GLU A 40 3.80 2.13 7.57
CA GLU A 40 4.02 2.54 8.96
C GLU A 40 4.95 3.75 9.09
N GLN A 41 6.00 3.80 8.28
CA GLN A 41 7.03 4.84 8.34
C GLN A 41 6.71 6.08 7.50
N TRP A 42 5.68 6.02 6.66
CA TRP A 42 5.38 7.12 5.73
C TRP A 42 4.92 8.37 6.48
N THR A 43 5.71 9.44 6.33
CA THR A 43 5.45 10.77 6.89
C THR A 43 5.47 11.84 5.80
N ALA A 44 4.70 12.91 5.98
CA ALA A 44 4.80 14.15 5.21
C ALA A 44 4.76 15.33 6.18
N HIS A 45 5.63 16.33 5.97
CA HIS A 45 5.79 17.45 6.92
C HIS A 45 5.97 16.99 8.38
N SER A 46 6.70 15.88 8.58
CA SER A 46 6.94 15.22 9.86
C SER A 46 5.69 14.68 10.57
N GLN A 47 4.55 14.59 9.87
CA GLN A 47 3.32 13.97 10.36
C GLN A 47 3.13 12.60 9.72
N PRO A 48 2.77 11.55 10.49
CA PRO A 48 2.42 10.25 9.94
C PRO A 48 1.20 10.34 9.02
N LEU A 49 1.31 9.79 7.81
CA LEU A 49 0.18 9.66 6.90
C LEU A 49 -0.59 8.38 7.19
N LYS A 50 -1.91 8.40 7.00
CA LYS A 50 -2.71 7.17 6.99
C LYS A 50 -2.55 6.54 5.62
N ALA A 51 -1.98 5.34 5.59
CA ALA A 51 -1.72 4.63 4.35
C ALA A 51 -2.19 3.18 4.45
N SER A 52 -2.45 2.58 3.31
CA SER A 52 -2.78 1.16 3.20
C SER A 52 -2.34 0.61 1.85
N PHE A 53 -2.38 -0.71 1.73
CA PHE A 53 -2.10 -1.37 0.45
C PHE A 53 -2.93 -2.64 0.28
N LYS A 54 -3.08 -3.08 -0.96
CA LYS A 54 -3.62 -4.40 -1.34
C LYS A 54 -2.74 -5.00 -2.43
N ILE A 55 -2.58 -6.32 -2.39
CA ILE A 55 -2.04 -7.08 -3.53
C ILE A 55 -3.21 -7.82 -4.16
N LEU A 56 -3.54 -7.50 -5.41
CA LEU A 56 -4.67 -8.10 -6.12
C LEU A 56 -4.21 -8.94 -7.30
N HIS A 57 -4.92 -10.05 -7.52
CA HIS A 57 -4.75 -10.97 -8.64
C HIS A 57 -3.31 -11.52 -8.79
N GLY A 58 -2.52 -11.51 -7.71
CA GLY A 58 -1.11 -11.88 -7.74
C GLY A 58 -0.28 -11.04 -8.73
N ARG A 59 -0.67 -9.79 -9.01
CA ARG A 59 0.00 -8.97 -10.03
C ARG A 59 0.05 -7.49 -9.75
N PHE A 60 -0.95 -6.96 -9.03
CA PHE A 60 -1.05 -5.53 -8.78
C PHE A 60 -0.77 -5.22 -7.32
N LEU A 61 0.19 -4.33 -7.08
CA LEU A 61 0.31 -3.65 -5.80
C LEU A 61 -0.47 -2.35 -5.89
N ILE A 62 -1.49 -2.22 -5.06
CA ILE A 62 -2.28 -1.00 -4.90
C ILE A 62 -1.85 -0.35 -3.60
N LEU A 63 -1.32 0.87 -3.68
CA LEU A 63 -0.97 1.70 -2.53
C LEU A 63 -1.95 2.86 -2.45
N ALA A 64 -2.46 3.15 -1.27
CA ALA A 64 -3.37 4.24 -1.04
C ALA A 64 -2.95 5.06 0.17
N VAL A 65 -3.09 6.38 0.10
CA VAL A 65 -2.73 7.29 1.19
C VAL A 65 -3.74 8.43 1.31
N ASP A 66 -4.02 8.78 2.55
CA ASP A 66 -4.77 9.97 2.92
C ASP A 66 -3.80 11.15 3.06
N GLU A 67 -3.87 12.12 2.14
CA GLU A 67 -3.04 13.34 2.14
C GLU A 67 -3.79 14.57 2.70
N SER A 68 -4.98 14.37 3.29
CA SER A 68 -5.80 15.46 3.83
C SER A 68 -5.18 16.14 5.05
#